data_AF-A0A2Z5UNF4-F1
#
_entry.id   AF-A0A2Z5UNF4-F1
#
_cell.length_a   1.000
_cell.length_b   1.000
_cell.length_c   1.000
_cell.angle_alpha   90.00
_cell.angle_beta   90.00
_cell.angle_gamma   90.00
#
_symmetry.space_group_name_H-M   'P 1'
#
loop_
_entity.id
_entity.type
_entity.pdbx_description
1 polymer ?
#
loop_
_entity_poly.entity_id
_entity_poly.type
_entity_poly.pdbx_seq_one_letter_code
_entity_poly.pdbx_strand_id
1 'polypeptide(L)'
;MKKWAILAALAALPATAAVAAVPYDRMPPGFKAPPIRTAPIAGVENQYWFNYQADILEAEKELLSDLRRATDREDRRDAWDEWETEVIDADKDYVKAMREKGYRVGRVTVG
;
A
#
# COMPACT_ATOMS: atom_id res chain seq x y z
N MET A 1 9.24 24.67 -25.63
CA MET A 1 7.95 24.23 -25.03
C MET A 1 7.79 22.74 -25.32
N LYS A 2 8.04 21.88 -24.33
CA LYS A 2 8.11 20.43 -24.53
C LYS A 2 6.76 19.81 -24.17
N LYS A 3 6.00 19.40 -25.19
CA LYS A 3 4.71 18.73 -25.08
C LYS A 3 4.98 17.27 -24.73
N TRP A 4 4.55 16.82 -23.56
CA TRP A 4 4.58 15.39 -23.23
C TRP A 4 3.18 14.83 -23.47
N ALA A 5 3.10 13.99 -24.49
CA ALA A 5 1.91 13.22 -24.84
C ALA A 5 1.64 12.23 -23.70
N ILE A 6 0.45 12.33 -23.11
CA ILE A 6 -0.08 11.34 -22.18
C ILE A 6 -0.52 10.16 -23.05
N LEU A 7 0.27 9.09 -23.06
CA LEU A 7 -0.16 7.81 -23.60
C LEU A 7 -1.13 7.18 -22.61
N ALA A 8 -2.42 7.25 -22.96
CA ALA A 8 -3.45 6.43 -22.36
C ALA A 8 -3.22 4.97 -22.75
N ALA A 9 -2.89 4.13 -21.78
CA ALA A 9 -3.02 2.68 -21.90
C ALA A 9 -4.20 2.25 -21.03
N LEU A 10 -5.38 2.15 -21.66
CA LEU A 10 -6.49 1.35 -21.15
C LEU A 10 -6.10 -0.11 -21.29
N ALA A 11 -5.87 -0.79 -20.16
CA ALA A 11 -6.00 -2.24 -20.06
C ALA A 11 -6.71 -2.53 -18.74
N ALA A 12 -8.04 -2.51 -18.79
CA ALA A 12 -8.87 -3.04 -17.71
C ALA A 12 -8.81 -4.57 -17.76
N LEU A 13 -7.83 -5.15 -17.08
CA LEU A 13 -7.94 -6.51 -16.58
C LEU A 13 -8.45 -6.39 -15.13
N PRO A 14 -9.47 -7.14 -14.71
CA PRO A 14 -9.63 -7.43 -13.29
C PRO A 14 -8.47 -8.36 -12.95
N ALA A 15 -7.31 -7.77 -12.65
CA ALA A 15 -6.28 -8.48 -11.94
C ALA A 15 -6.90 -8.77 -10.57
N THR A 16 -7.46 -9.96 -10.40
CA THR A 16 -7.40 -10.63 -9.11
C THR A 16 -5.92 -10.75 -8.82
N ALA A 17 -5.35 -9.69 -8.23
CA ALA A 17 -4.04 -9.74 -7.63
C ALA A 17 -4.09 -10.95 -6.71
N ALA A 18 -3.28 -11.96 -7.00
CA ALA A 18 -2.99 -12.98 -6.02
C ALA A 18 -2.45 -12.20 -4.82
N VAL A 19 -3.27 -12.05 -3.78
CA VAL A 19 -2.84 -11.41 -2.54
C VAL A 19 -1.66 -12.25 -2.10
N ALA A 20 -0.47 -11.68 -2.13
CA ALA A 20 0.69 -12.33 -1.56
C ALA A 20 0.30 -12.59 -0.11
N ALA A 21 0.22 -13.86 0.29
CA ALA A 21 -0.14 -14.19 1.66
C ALA A 21 1.05 -13.78 2.55
N VAL A 22 1.07 -12.52 2.98
CA VAL A 22 2.04 -12.02 3.94
C VAL A 22 1.94 -12.90 5.18
N PRO A 23 3.08 -13.40 5.69
CA PRO A 23 3.09 -14.29 6.85
C PRO A 23 2.90 -13.45 8.12
N TYR A 24 1.71 -12.87 8.31
CA TYR A 24 1.38 -12.05 9.48
C TYR A 24 1.52 -12.84 10.80
N ASP A 25 1.49 -14.17 10.76
CA ASP A 25 1.83 -15.06 11.88
C ASP A 25 3.32 -14.99 12.31
N ARG A 26 4.18 -14.47 11.44
CA ARG A 26 5.62 -14.30 11.67
C ARG A 26 6.03 -12.87 12.01
N MET A 27 5.06 -12.00 12.31
CA MET A 27 5.36 -10.65 12.79
C MET A 27 6.23 -10.71 14.08
N PRO A 28 7.22 -9.81 14.22
CA PRO A 28 8.04 -9.75 15.42
C PRO A 28 7.18 -9.47 16.66
N PRO A 29 7.55 -10.00 17.84
CA PRO A 29 6.83 -9.71 19.07
C PRO A 29 6.69 -8.20 19.30
N GLY A 30 5.46 -7.75 19.59
CA GLY A 30 5.15 -6.35 19.85
C GLY A 30 5.10 -5.44 18.61
N PHE A 31 5.37 -5.96 17.42
CA PHE A 31 5.16 -5.24 16.16
C PHE A 31 3.66 -5.05 15.90
N LYS A 32 3.28 -3.87 15.40
CA LYS A 32 1.89 -3.51 15.10
C LYS A 32 1.79 -3.14 13.64
N ALA A 33 1.17 -3.99 12.84
CA ALA A 33 0.98 -3.71 11.42
C ALA A 33 0.20 -2.40 11.23
N PRO A 34 0.66 -1.49 10.35
CA PRO A 34 -0.10 -0.31 10.01
C PRO A 34 -1.43 -0.71 9.32
N PRO A 35 -2.47 0.13 9.42
CA PRO A 35 -3.74 -0.16 8.78
C PRO A 35 -3.62 -0.07 7.26
N ILE A 36 -3.99 -1.15 6.56
CA ILE A 36 -4.16 -1.15 5.11
C ILE A 36 -5.63 -0.87 4.79
N ARG A 37 -5.89 0.09 3.89
CA ARG A 37 -7.25 0.41 3.46
C ARG A 37 -7.81 -0.74 2.64
N THR A 38 -8.97 -1.23 3.03
CA THR A 38 -9.72 -2.26 2.30
C THR A 38 -10.76 -1.66 1.36
N ALA A 39 -10.93 -0.33 1.35
CA ALA A 39 -11.87 0.39 0.52
C ALA A 39 -11.32 1.77 0.12
N PRO A 40 -11.67 2.27 -1.07
CA PRO A 40 -11.23 3.58 -1.54
C PRO A 40 -11.83 4.72 -0.72
N ILE A 41 -11.09 5.82 -0.60
CA ILE A 41 -11.57 7.06 0.01
C ILE A 41 -12.80 7.55 -0.78
N ALA A 42 -13.87 7.84 -0.04
CA ALA A 42 -15.17 8.25 -0.59
C ALA A 42 -15.82 7.25 -1.57
N GLY A 43 -15.39 5.98 -1.56
CA GLY A 43 -15.92 4.96 -2.49
C GLY A 43 -15.45 5.14 -3.93
N VAL A 44 -14.41 5.97 -4.19
CA VAL A 44 -13.98 6.33 -5.54
C VAL A 44 -12.79 5.47 -5.98
N GLU A 45 -13.05 4.53 -6.88
CA GLU A 45 -12.02 3.73 -7.56
C GLU A 45 -11.42 4.52 -8.72
N ASN A 46 -10.34 5.25 -8.46
CA ASN A 46 -9.60 6.00 -9.47
C ASN A 46 -8.14 5.54 -9.54
N GLN A 47 -7.35 6.16 -10.42
CA GLN A 47 -5.93 5.82 -10.57
C GLN A 47 -5.16 5.85 -9.24
N TYR A 48 -5.46 6.78 -8.34
CA TYR A 48 -4.76 6.87 -7.05
C TYR A 48 -5.07 5.68 -6.13
N TRP A 49 -6.30 5.18 -6.17
CA TRP A 49 -6.67 3.95 -5.45
C TRP A 49 -5.93 2.74 -6.00
N PHE A 50 -5.88 2.58 -7.32
CA PHE A 50 -5.18 1.46 -7.94
C PHE A 50 -3.66 1.55 -7.76
N ASN A 51 -3.08 2.75 -7.79
CA ASN A 51 -1.67 2.96 -7.45
C ASN A 51 -1.40 2.54 -5.99
N TYR A 52 -2.22 3.00 -5.04
CA TYR A 52 -2.10 2.57 -3.64
C TYR A 52 -2.13 1.04 -3.50
N GLN A 53 -3.07 0.36 -4.16
CA GLN A 53 -3.12 -1.10 -4.12
C GLN A 53 -1.86 -1.75 -4.71
N ALA A 54 -1.33 -1.18 -5.81
CA ALA A 54 -0.10 -1.67 -6.41
C ALA A 54 1.12 -1.46 -5.49
N ASP A 55 1.21 -0.30 -4.82
CA ASP A 55 2.28 0.02 -3.88
C ASP A 55 2.26 -0.95 -2.68
N ILE A 56 1.07 -1.26 -2.14
CA ILE A 56 0.92 -2.27 -1.08
C ILE A 56 1.38 -3.65 -1.56
N LEU A 57 0.97 -4.07 -2.77
CA LEU A 57 1.37 -5.37 -3.30
C LEU A 57 2.88 -5.49 -3.55
N GLU A 58 3.53 -4.41 -3.96
CA GLU A 58 4.99 -4.38 -4.13
C GLU A 58 5.69 -4.47 -2.76
N ALA A 59 5.26 -3.67 -1.77
CA ALA A 59 5.79 -3.74 -0.41
C ALA A 59 5.64 -5.16 0.21
N GLU A 60 4.48 -5.81 0.03
CA GLU A 60 4.26 -7.18 0.50
C GLU A 60 5.17 -8.20 -0.20
N LYS A 61 5.44 -8.01 -1.50
CA LYS A 61 6.35 -8.85 -2.28
C LYS A 61 7.80 -8.66 -1.84
N GLU A 62 8.22 -7.43 -1.54
CA GLU A 62 9.56 -7.11 -1.03
C GLU A 62 9.74 -7.68 0.39
N LEU A 63 8.77 -7.51 1.29
CA LEU A 63 8.76 -8.16 2.59
C LEU A 63 8.96 -9.69 2.49
N LEU A 64 8.22 -10.37 1.60
CA LEU A 64 8.39 -11.82 1.39
C LEU A 64 9.79 -12.18 0.88
N SER A 65 10.32 -11.35 -0.02
CA SER A 65 11.64 -11.50 -0.61
C SER A 65 12.74 -11.37 0.46
N ASP A 66 12.57 -10.44 1.41
CA ASP A 66 13.54 -10.15 2.46
C ASP A 66 13.44 -11.11 3.63
N LEU A 67 12.23 -11.49 4.05
CA LEU A 67 12.03 -12.55 5.04
C LEU A 67 12.62 -13.90 4.58
N ARG A 68 12.66 -14.16 3.27
CA ARG A 68 13.33 -15.37 2.73
C ARG A 68 14.86 -15.28 2.79
N ARG A 69 15.43 -14.07 2.75
CA ARG A 69 16.87 -13.82 2.82
C ARG A 69 17.37 -13.60 4.24
N ALA A 70 16.49 -13.20 5.16
CA ALA A 70 16.79 -12.93 6.55
C ALA A 70 17.39 -14.16 7.24
N THR A 71 18.55 -13.98 7.87
CA THR A 71 19.30 -15.05 8.51
C THR A 71 19.09 -15.08 10.02
N ASP A 72 18.80 -13.93 10.62
CA ASP A 72 18.60 -13.81 12.06
C ASP A 72 17.33 -13.03 12.42
N ARG A 73 17.19 -12.72 13.72
CA ARG A 73 16.00 -12.04 14.24
C ARG A 73 16.01 -10.54 13.92
N GLU A 74 17.19 -9.93 13.82
CA GLU A 74 17.36 -8.51 13.51
C GLU A 74 17.01 -8.29 12.04
N ASP A 75 17.52 -9.11 11.12
CA ASP A 75 17.16 -9.07 9.70
C ASP A 75 15.63 -9.15 9.47
N ARG A 76 14.97 -10.04 10.22
CA ARG A 76 13.50 -10.16 10.13
C ARG A 76 12.80 -8.93 10.67
N ARG A 77 13.31 -8.36 11.78
CA ARG A 77 12.70 -7.16 12.37
C ARG A 77 12.83 -5.99 11.40
N ASP A 78 14.00 -5.80 10.81
CA ASP A 78 14.27 -4.73 9.86
C ASP A 78 13.38 -4.83 8.62
N ALA A 79 13.21 -6.04 8.06
CA ALA A 79 12.30 -6.24 6.92
C ALA A 79 10.84 -5.84 7.25
N TRP A 80 10.37 -6.13 8.47
CA TRP A 80 9.04 -5.72 8.91
C TRP A 80 8.93 -4.21 9.17
N ASP A 81 9.96 -3.58 9.75
CA ASP A 81 10.00 -2.14 10.02
C ASP A 81 10.11 -1.33 8.69
N GLU A 82 10.80 -1.85 7.68
CA GLU A 82 10.85 -1.30 6.31
C GLU A 82 9.47 -1.37 5.64
N TRP A 83 8.85 -2.55 5.65
CA TRP A 83 7.49 -2.74 5.14
C TRP A 83 6.47 -1.80 5.83
N GLU A 84 6.56 -1.60 7.14
CA GLU A 84 5.69 -0.64 7.86
C GLU A 84 5.83 0.77 7.29
N THR A 85 7.07 1.20 7.06
CA THR A 85 7.37 2.53 6.52
C THR A 85 6.77 2.70 5.12
N GLU A 86 6.92 1.69 4.26
CA GLU A 86 6.37 1.71 2.90
C GLU A 86 4.84 1.76 2.88
N VAL A 87 4.18 0.96 3.72
CA VAL A 87 2.72 0.98 3.83
C VAL A 87 2.21 2.34 4.33
N ILE A 88 2.90 2.95 5.30
CA ILE A 88 2.56 4.27 5.82
C ILE A 88 2.73 5.35 4.75
N ASP A 89 3.83 5.33 4.00
CA ASP A 89 4.09 6.30 2.95
C ASP A 89 3.12 6.14 1.78
N ALA A 90 2.79 4.90 1.40
CA ALA A 90 1.74 4.62 0.41
C ALA A 90 0.37 5.19 0.83
N ASP A 91 -0.05 4.99 2.09
CA ASP A 91 -1.31 5.57 2.59
C ASP A 91 -1.27 7.10 2.58
N LYS A 92 -0.16 7.68 3.02
CA LYS A 92 0.04 9.13 3.09
C LYS A 92 -0.03 9.77 1.70
N ASP A 93 0.61 9.17 0.71
CA ASP A 93 0.60 9.66 -0.68
C ASP A 93 -0.78 9.50 -1.31
N TYR A 94 -1.46 8.37 -1.07
CA TYR A 94 -2.84 8.18 -1.51
C TYR A 94 -3.79 9.22 -0.90
N VAL A 95 -3.73 9.41 0.42
CA VAL A 95 -4.55 10.39 1.14
C VAL A 95 -4.27 11.81 0.63
N LYS A 96 -2.99 12.15 0.42
CA LYS A 96 -2.58 13.45 -0.11
C LYS A 96 -3.16 13.68 -1.51
N ALA A 97 -3.02 12.72 -2.41
CA ALA A 97 -3.54 12.80 -3.77
C ALA A 97 -5.08 12.93 -3.77
N MET A 98 -5.79 12.14 -2.97
CA MET A 98 -7.25 12.22 -2.87
C MET A 98 -7.70 13.57 -2.31
N ARG A 99 -7.01 14.09 -1.30
CA ARG A 99 -7.28 15.42 -0.73
C ARG A 99 -7.09 16.53 -1.75
N GLU A 100 -6.03 16.47 -2.56
CA GLU A 100 -5.77 17.44 -3.64
C GLU A 100 -6.86 17.41 -4.73
N LYS A 101 -7.59 16.29 -4.87
CA LYS A 101 -8.76 16.17 -5.75
C LYS A 101 -10.09 16.50 -5.10
N GLY A 102 -10.09 16.91 -3.83
CA GLY A 102 -11.30 17.30 -3.10
C GLY A 102 -12.04 16.14 -2.42
N TYR A 103 -11.53 14.91 -2.53
CA TYR A 103 -12.07 13.78 -1.78
C TYR A 103 -11.50 13.80 -0.35
N ARG A 104 -12.37 13.80 0.66
CA ARG A 104 -11.96 13.79 2.06
C ARG A 104 -12.18 12.43 2.68
N VAL A 105 -11.26 12.02 3.55
CA VAL A 105 -11.48 10.88 4.46
C VAL A 105 -12.62 11.28 5.40
N GLY A 106 -13.72 10.54 5.34
CA GLY A 106 -14.86 10.76 6.24
C GLY A 106 -14.40 10.62 7.69
N ARG A 107 -14.69 11.63 8.53
CA ARG A 107 -14.48 11.54 9.97
C ARG A 107 -15.81 11.11 10.58
N VAL A 108 -15.90 9.87 11.07
CA VAL A 108 -17.03 9.44 11.89
C VAL A 108 -16.81 10.02 13.29
N THR A 109 -17.57 11.04 13.66
CA THR A 109 -17.75 11.44 15.06
C THR A 109 -18.97 10.70 15.60
N VAL A 110 -18.75 9.83 16.59
CA VAL A 110 -19.85 9.27 17.40
C VAL A 110 -20.21 10.34 18.42
N GLY A 111 -21.46 10.80 18.38
CA GLY A 111 -22.04 11.72 19.37
C GLY A 111 -22.90 10.99 20.38
#